data_AF-A0A8X6WV07-F1
#
_entry.id   AF-A0A8X6WV07-F1
#
_cell.length_a   1.000
_cell.length_b   1.000
_cell.length_c   1.000
_cell.angle_alpha   90.00
_cell.angle_beta   90.00
_cell.angle_gamma   90.00
#
_symmetry.space_group_name_H-M   'P 1'
#
loop_
_entity.id
_entity.type
_entity.pdbx_description
1 polymer ?
#
loop_
_entity_poly.entity_id
_entity_poly.type
_entity_poly.pdbx_seq_one_letter_code
_entity_poly.pdbx_strand_id
1 'polypeptide(L)'
;MCDTPVSEYMFEKLRPEDKLVLTYLFEETAKTICESYPSHSKTKFVYPDVLCWLLHKLDEQERERMFVLHSFPVLLCYLEWPKQESFMEMAKCLLKFLSTKHFGYILKQIAFKMAYFEDFNYRKLFSEFWQQGLEHHKKYAVGASSCWCALYYLFMIGDVQNIRMIFSRANDAQKRRFSKSRWGSQILEYLQYMGEKDLCNCFIKNCLPAKNISHSQ
;
A
#
# COMPACT_ATOMS: atom_id res chain seq x y z
N MET A 1 19.84 -39.20 -4.45
CA MET A 1 18.45 -39.34 -3.97
C MET A 1 18.25 -38.22 -2.98
N CYS A 2 17.57 -37.15 -3.38
CA CYS A 2 17.29 -36.01 -2.51
C CYS A 2 16.05 -36.33 -1.68
N ASP A 3 16.17 -36.15 -0.38
CA ASP A 3 15.07 -36.26 0.58
C ASP A 3 13.93 -35.33 0.16
N THR A 4 12.79 -35.91 -0.17
CA THR A 4 11.52 -35.21 -0.25
C THR A 4 11.26 -34.61 1.14
N PRO A 5 11.19 -33.28 1.29
CA PRO A 5 10.94 -32.66 2.59
C PRO A 5 9.71 -33.28 3.24
N VAL A 6 9.77 -33.62 4.54
CA VAL A 6 8.64 -34.24 5.30
C VAL A 6 7.33 -33.46 5.12
N SER A 7 7.43 -32.16 4.85
CA SER A 7 6.32 -31.34 4.40
C SER A 7 5.65 -31.96 3.15
N GLU A 8 6.35 -32.14 2.03
CA GLU A 8 5.80 -32.71 0.78
C GLU A 8 5.12 -34.08 0.95
N TYR A 9 5.65 -34.98 1.79
CA TYR A 9 5.04 -36.31 2.04
C TYR A 9 3.71 -36.26 2.79
N MET A 10 3.49 -35.26 3.66
CA MET A 10 2.20 -35.08 4.34
C MET A 10 1.10 -34.57 3.39
N PHE A 11 1.45 -33.96 2.26
CA PHE A 11 0.49 -33.24 1.41
C PHE A 11 -0.13 -34.07 0.29
N GLU A 12 0.48 -35.19 -0.14
CA GLU A 12 -0.17 -36.13 -1.07
C GLU A 12 -1.40 -36.83 -0.48
N LYS A 13 -1.66 -36.67 0.83
CA LYS A 13 -2.77 -37.33 1.55
C LYS A 13 -3.88 -36.39 2.01
N LEU A 14 -3.88 -35.11 1.64
CA LEU A 14 -4.98 -34.21 2.00
C LEU A 14 -6.25 -34.63 1.25
N ARG A 15 -7.30 -34.94 2.01
CA ARG A 15 -8.61 -35.32 1.49
C ARG A 15 -9.34 -34.08 0.95
N PRO A 16 -10.35 -34.23 0.06
CA PRO A 16 -11.16 -33.10 -0.41
C PRO A 16 -11.76 -32.25 0.71
N GLU A 17 -12.11 -32.86 1.83
CA GLU A 17 -12.57 -32.18 3.06
C GLU A 17 -11.49 -31.28 3.69
N ASP A 18 -10.21 -31.61 3.55
CA ASP A 18 -9.12 -30.78 4.05
C ASP A 18 -8.92 -29.52 3.20
N LYS A 19 -9.28 -29.55 1.90
CA LYS A 19 -9.24 -28.37 1.01
C LYS A 19 -10.25 -27.28 1.39
N LEU A 20 -11.46 -27.69 1.78
CA LEU A 20 -12.49 -26.77 2.28
C LEU A 20 -12.01 -26.06 3.56
N VAL A 21 -11.35 -26.81 4.46
CA VAL A 21 -10.76 -26.25 5.68
C VAL A 21 -9.67 -25.24 5.35
N LEU A 22 -8.77 -25.54 4.39
CA LEU A 22 -7.72 -24.61 3.97
C LEU A 22 -8.29 -23.30 3.39
N THR A 23 -9.32 -23.40 2.55
CA THR A 23 -10.00 -22.23 1.99
C THR A 23 -10.64 -21.39 3.09
N TYR A 24 -11.39 -22.02 4.00
CA TYR A 24 -12.01 -21.34 5.14
C TYR A 24 -10.97 -20.62 6.02
N LEU A 25 -9.89 -21.33 6.38
CA LEU A 25 -8.79 -20.73 7.17
C LEU A 25 -8.13 -19.56 6.44
N PHE A 26 -8.01 -19.64 5.11
CA PHE A 26 -7.46 -18.57 4.31
C PHE A 26 -8.36 -17.33 4.39
N GLU A 27 -9.66 -17.50 4.18
CA GLU A 27 -10.64 -16.40 4.22
C GLU A 27 -10.68 -15.72 5.60
N GLU A 28 -10.71 -16.51 6.69
CA GLU A 28 -10.69 -15.97 8.05
C GLU A 28 -9.38 -15.25 8.38
N THR A 29 -8.24 -15.80 7.95
CA THR A 29 -6.93 -15.14 8.12
C THR A 29 -6.86 -13.84 7.31
N ALA A 30 -7.35 -13.85 6.07
CA ALA A 30 -7.38 -12.68 5.20
C ALA A 30 -8.26 -11.57 5.77
N LYS A 31 -9.43 -11.93 6.31
CA LYS A 31 -10.35 -11.03 7.01
C LYS A 31 -9.70 -10.42 8.25
N THR A 32 -9.06 -11.24 9.08
CA THR A 32 -8.33 -10.79 10.28
C THR A 32 -7.24 -9.77 9.92
N ILE A 33 -6.48 -10.02 8.85
CA ILE A 33 -5.48 -9.07 8.35
C ILE A 33 -6.14 -7.74 7.95
N CYS A 34 -7.25 -7.79 7.20
CA CYS A 34 -7.96 -6.58 6.76
C CYS A 34 -8.48 -5.74 7.93
N GLU A 35 -9.04 -6.38 8.95
CA GLU A 35 -9.60 -5.74 10.14
C GLU A 35 -8.51 -5.14 11.04
N SER A 36 -7.33 -5.77 11.07
CA SER A 36 -6.22 -5.33 11.92
C SER A 36 -5.40 -4.18 11.33
N TYR A 37 -5.35 -4.06 10.00
CA TYR A 37 -4.49 -3.12 9.29
C TYR A 37 -4.80 -1.60 9.38
N PRO A 38 -5.95 -1.13 9.93
CA PRO A 38 -6.09 0.28 10.28
C PRO A 38 -5.32 0.66 11.55
N SER A 39 -4.94 -0.31 12.39
CA SER A 39 -4.32 -0.04 13.69
C SER A 39 -2.82 0.16 13.55
N HIS A 40 -2.31 1.30 14.02
CA HIS A 40 -0.86 1.56 14.17
C HIS A 40 -0.21 0.69 15.28
N SER A 41 -0.79 -0.47 15.61
CA SER A 41 -0.30 -1.31 16.69
C SER A 41 1.00 -1.98 16.26
N LYS A 42 2.03 -1.85 17.11
CA LYS A 42 3.37 -2.44 16.91
C LYS A 42 3.38 -3.97 17.06
N THR A 43 2.24 -4.59 17.27
CA THR A 43 2.12 -6.04 17.42
C THR A 43 2.40 -6.71 16.09
N LYS A 44 3.51 -7.48 16.02
CA LYS A 44 3.82 -8.34 14.88
C LYS A 44 2.61 -9.24 14.63
N PHE A 45 1.97 -9.09 13.49
CA PHE A 45 0.91 -9.99 13.07
C PHE A 45 1.53 -11.34 12.78
N VAL A 46 1.09 -12.39 13.46
CA VAL A 46 1.46 -13.80 13.17
C VAL A 46 0.78 -14.27 11.87
N TYR A 47 -0.24 -13.54 11.41
CA TYR A 47 -1.12 -13.90 10.31
C TYR A 47 -0.52 -13.86 8.89
N PRO A 48 0.45 -12.99 8.53
CA PRO A 48 1.00 -12.94 7.17
C PRO A 48 1.69 -14.22 6.74
N ASP A 49 2.45 -14.87 7.64
CA ASP A 49 3.11 -16.14 7.36
C ASP A 49 2.10 -17.27 7.17
N VAL A 50 1.05 -17.30 8.00
CA VAL A 50 -0.04 -18.26 7.89
C VAL A 50 -0.79 -18.10 6.57
N LEU A 51 -1.14 -16.86 6.19
CA LEU A 51 -1.83 -16.62 4.91
C LEU A 51 -0.98 -17.02 3.71
N CYS A 52 0.32 -16.65 3.71
CA CYS A 52 1.25 -17.07 2.67
C CYS A 52 1.34 -18.60 2.62
N TRP A 53 1.47 -19.28 3.76
CA TRP A 53 1.52 -20.74 3.80
C TRP A 53 0.25 -21.36 3.23
N LEU A 54 -0.93 -20.90 3.65
CA LEU A 54 -2.23 -21.36 3.12
C LEU A 54 -2.32 -21.17 1.61
N LEU A 55 -1.87 -20.01 1.10
CA LEU A 55 -1.85 -19.72 -0.34
C LEU A 55 -1.03 -20.74 -1.16
N HIS A 56 0.08 -21.23 -0.59
CA HIS A 56 0.92 -22.26 -1.23
C HIS A 56 0.30 -23.66 -1.14
N LYS A 57 -0.71 -23.88 -0.29
CA LYS A 57 -1.42 -25.16 -0.16
C LYS A 57 -2.64 -25.28 -1.04
N LEU A 58 -3.21 -24.16 -1.48
CA LEU A 58 -4.31 -24.15 -2.43
C LEU A 58 -3.84 -24.60 -3.81
N ASP A 59 -4.70 -25.32 -4.52
CA ASP A 59 -4.45 -25.62 -5.93
C ASP A 59 -4.58 -24.36 -6.79
N GLU A 60 -4.22 -24.45 -8.07
CA GLU A 60 -4.17 -23.29 -8.96
C GLU A 60 -5.53 -22.60 -9.09
N GLN A 61 -6.62 -23.36 -9.20
CA GLN A 61 -7.96 -22.80 -9.36
C GLN A 61 -8.44 -22.12 -8.07
N GLU A 62 -8.19 -22.75 -6.92
CA GLU A 62 -8.51 -22.19 -5.61
C GLU A 62 -7.70 -20.91 -5.35
N ARG A 63 -6.40 -20.93 -5.65
CA ARG A 63 -5.51 -19.79 -5.49
C ARG A 63 -5.93 -18.60 -6.35
N GLU A 64 -6.33 -18.83 -7.61
CA GLU A 64 -6.85 -17.77 -8.46
C GLU A 64 -8.14 -17.15 -7.88
N ARG A 65 -9.06 -17.98 -7.36
CA ARG A 65 -10.27 -17.49 -6.67
C ARG A 65 -9.89 -16.63 -5.47
N MET A 66 -8.94 -17.08 -4.66
CA MET A 66 -8.45 -16.30 -3.51
C MET A 66 -7.80 -14.99 -3.93
N PHE A 67 -7.08 -14.94 -5.05
CA PHE A 67 -6.53 -13.70 -5.58
C PHE A 67 -7.59 -12.69 -5.99
N VAL A 68 -8.70 -13.15 -6.58
CA VAL A 68 -9.83 -12.28 -6.92
C VAL A 68 -10.47 -11.68 -5.66
N LEU A 69 -10.72 -12.52 -4.66
CA LEU A 69 -11.46 -12.14 -3.45
C LEU A 69 -10.61 -11.37 -2.43
N HIS A 70 -9.33 -11.73 -2.32
CA HIS A 70 -8.43 -11.33 -1.23
C HIS A 70 -7.12 -10.71 -1.72
N SER A 71 -7.12 -10.09 -2.90
CA SER A 71 -5.94 -9.40 -3.47
C SER A 71 -5.25 -8.45 -2.48
N PHE A 72 -6.03 -7.71 -1.68
CA PHE A 72 -5.51 -6.75 -0.73
C PHE A 72 -4.72 -7.38 0.44
N PRO A 73 -5.30 -8.25 1.28
CA PRO A 73 -4.56 -8.88 2.37
C PRO A 73 -3.40 -9.75 1.87
N VAL A 74 -3.52 -10.37 0.69
CA VAL A 74 -2.39 -11.08 0.08
C VAL A 74 -1.23 -10.11 -0.19
N LEU A 75 -1.46 -8.97 -0.85
CA LEU A 75 -0.39 -8.00 -1.09
C LEU A 75 0.24 -7.46 0.18
N LEU A 76 -0.55 -7.26 1.23
CA LEU A 76 -0.03 -6.83 2.52
C LEU A 76 0.96 -7.84 3.12
N CYS A 77 0.72 -9.14 2.94
CA CYS A 77 1.65 -10.16 3.43
C CYS A 77 3.03 -10.07 2.78
N TYR A 78 3.08 -9.64 1.52
CA TYR A 78 4.34 -9.43 0.79
C TYR A 78 5.01 -8.08 1.12
N LEU A 79 4.36 -7.18 1.87
CA LEU A 79 5.03 -5.98 2.41
C LEU A 79 5.75 -6.23 3.73
N GLU A 80 5.57 -7.41 4.34
CA GLU A 80 6.21 -7.77 5.60
C GLU A 80 7.56 -8.42 5.38
N TRP A 81 8.50 -8.12 6.28
CA TRP A 81 9.83 -8.72 6.26
C TRP A 81 9.75 -10.24 6.42
N PRO A 82 10.49 -11.04 5.62
CA PRO A 82 11.47 -10.66 4.57
C PRO A 82 10.91 -10.71 3.12
N LYS A 83 9.60 -10.66 2.91
CA LYS A 83 8.96 -10.97 1.62
C LYS A 83 8.90 -9.80 0.63
N GLN A 84 9.43 -8.63 1.00
CA GLN A 84 9.31 -7.40 0.20
C GLN A 84 9.96 -7.53 -1.19
N GLU A 85 10.97 -8.38 -1.35
CA GLU A 85 11.62 -8.63 -2.65
C GLU A 85 10.62 -9.17 -3.68
N SER A 86 9.67 -10.02 -3.27
CA SER A 86 8.64 -10.58 -4.14
C SER A 86 7.38 -9.73 -4.23
N PHE A 87 7.32 -8.58 -3.54
CA PHE A 87 6.11 -7.74 -3.51
C PHE A 87 5.70 -7.28 -4.90
N MET A 88 6.63 -6.78 -5.72
CA MET A 88 6.27 -6.24 -7.03
C MET A 88 5.86 -7.34 -8.02
N GLU A 89 6.40 -8.54 -7.88
CA GLU A 89 5.97 -9.70 -8.68
C GLU A 89 4.52 -10.05 -8.34
N MET A 90 4.20 -10.12 -7.05
CA MET A 90 2.84 -10.37 -6.60
C MET A 90 1.88 -9.21 -6.96
N ALA A 91 2.35 -7.96 -6.88
CA ALA A 91 1.58 -6.79 -7.28
C ALA A 91 1.15 -6.86 -8.75
N LYS A 92 2.06 -7.25 -9.66
CA LYS A 92 1.72 -7.42 -11.09
C LYS A 92 0.57 -8.40 -11.29
N CYS A 93 0.56 -9.50 -10.54
CA CYS A 93 -0.49 -10.52 -10.62
C CYS A 93 -1.83 -10.00 -10.07
N LEU A 94 -1.79 -9.25 -8.96
CA LEU A 94 -2.98 -8.89 -8.18
C LEU A 94 -3.56 -7.51 -8.49
N LEU A 95 -2.82 -6.64 -9.17
CA LEU A 95 -3.25 -5.27 -9.46
C LEU A 95 -4.61 -5.23 -10.16
N LYS A 96 -4.88 -6.14 -11.11
CA LYS A 96 -6.17 -6.21 -11.83
C LYS A 96 -7.36 -6.55 -10.93
N PHE A 97 -7.12 -7.21 -9.79
CA PHE A 97 -8.15 -7.58 -8.81
C PHE A 97 -8.24 -6.59 -7.66
N LEU A 98 -7.32 -5.64 -7.58
CA LEU A 98 -7.27 -4.68 -6.49
C LEU A 98 -8.31 -3.58 -6.70
N SER A 99 -9.10 -3.29 -5.67
CA SER A 99 -10.01 -2.14 -5.71
C SER A 99 -9.21 -0.82 -5.67
N THR A 100 -9.78 0.26 -6.21
CA THR A 100 -9.19 1.61 -6.14
C THR A 100 -8.92 2.07 -4.70
N LYS A 101 -9.81 1.69 -3.76
CA LYS A 101 -9.66 1.94 -2.33
C LYS A 101 -8.46 1.20 -1.75
N HIS A 102 -8.34 -0.10 -2.04
CA HIS A 102 -7.24 -0.94 -1.59
C HIS A 102 -5.89 -0.48 -2.14
N PHE A 103 -5.83 -0.06 -3.41
CA PHE A 103 -4.62 0.54 -3.98
C PHE A 103 -4.10 1.74 -3.17
N GLY A 104 -4.99 2.66 -2.80
CA GLY A 104 -4.64 3.79 -1.95
C GLY A 104 -4.17 3.37 -0.54
N TYR A 105 -4.74 2.30 0.02
CA TYR A 105 -4.26 1.76 1.30
C TYR A 105 -2.89 1.11 1.19
N ILE A 106 -2.60 0.36 0.13
CA ILE A 106 -1.25 -0.18 -0.09
C ILE A 106 -0.22 0.94 -0.16
N LEU A 107 -0.50 2.02 -0.90
CA LEU A 107 0.39 3.21 -0.94
C LEU A 107 0.61 3.82 0.44
N LYS A 108 -0.46 4.01 1.23
CA LYS A 108 -0.37 4.48 2.61
C LYS A 108 0.60 3.62 3.42
N GLN A 109 0.54 2.31 3.23
CA GLN A 109 1.27 1.33 4.05
C GLN A 109 2.74 1.26 3.65
N ILE A 110 3.03 1.35 2.35
CA ILE A 110 4.41 1.53 1.88
C ILE A 110 4.98 2.85 2.42
N ALA A 111 4.24 3.96 2.34
CA ALA A 111 4.69 5.26 2.84
C ALA A 111 4.89 5.27 4.36
N PHE A 112 4.05 4.57 5.12
CA PHE A 112 4.27 4.34 6.55
C PHE A 112 5.57 3.55 6.77
N LYS A 113 5.80 2.46 6.03
CA LYS A 113 7.03 1.69 6.17
C LYS A 113 8.27 2.52 5.82
N MET A 114 8.22 3.36 4.79
CA MET A 114 9.29 4.32 4.44
C MET A 114 9.66 5.26 5.60
N ALA A 115 8.71 5.60 6.47
CA ALA A 115 8.91 6.54 7.57
C ALA A 115 9.46 5.90 8.85
N TYR A 116 9.30 4.59 9.02
CA TYR A 116 9.58 3.93 10.31
C TYR A 116 10.47 2.69 10.20
N PHE A 117 10.81 2.24 8.99
CA PHE A 117 11.56 1.01 8.76
C PHE A 117 12.67 1.25 7.74
N GLU A 118 13.85 0.70 8.02
CA GLU A 118 15.05 0.76 7.18
C GLU A 118 15.45 -0.62 6.63
N ASP A 119 14.61 -1.65 6.84
CA ASP A 119 14.88 -3.04 6.45
C ASP A 119 14.77 -3.28 4.94
N PHE A 120 14.11 -2.39 4.19
CA PHE A 120 13.97 -2.51 2.75
C PHE A 120 13.92 -1.14 2.06
N ASN A 121 14.20 -1.10 0.74
CA ASN A 121 14.09 0.14 -0.04
C ASN A 121 12.63 0.46 -0.40
N TYR A 122 11.84 0.85 0.60
CA TYR A 122 10.43 1.19 0.40
C TYR A 122 10.23 2.43 -0.47
N ARG A 123 11.22 3.33 -0.55
CA ARG A 123 11.16 4.51 -1.43
C ARG A 123 11.05 4.09 -2.89
N LYS A 124 11.92 3.16 -3.32
CA LYS A 124 11.86 2.56 -4.65
C LYS A 124 10.55 1.80 -4.84
N LEU A 125 10.17 0.99 -3.86
CA LEU A 125 8.93 0.21 -3.89
C LEU A 125 7.68 1.08 -4.10
N PHE A 126 7.59 2.22 -3.42
CA PHE A 126 6.49 3.16 -3.56
C PHE A 126 6.39 3.68 -5.00
N SER A 127 7.52 4.10 -5.56
CA SER A 127 7.56 4.64 -6.92
C SER A 127 7.17 3.60 -7.96
N GLU A 128 7.65 2.37 -7.83
CA GLU A 128 7.35 1.26 -8.74
C GLU A 128 5.88 0.84 -8.64
N PHE A 129 5.35 0.71 -7.43
CA PHE A 129 3.95 0.35 -7.20
C PHE A 129 3.00 1.43 -7.75
N TRP A 130 3.31 2.71 -7.51
CA TRP A 130 2.54 3.80 -8.10
C TRP A 130 2.56 3.75 -9.62
N GLN A 131 3.73 3.57 -10.24
CA GLN A 131 3.87 3.55 -11.70
C GLN A 131 3.10 2.40 -12.36
N GLN A 132 3.13 1.20 -11.76
CA GLN A 132 2.42 0.03 -12.27
C GLN A 132 0.91 0.04 -12.02
N GLY A 133 0.41 0.89 -11.12
CA GLY A 133 -1.02 1.04 -10.87
C GLY A 133 -1.82 1.38 -12.13
N LEU A 134 -3.04 0.83 -12.26
CA LEU A 134 -3.92 1.13 -13.38
C LEU A 134 -4.38 2.59 -13.32
N GLU A 135 -4.68 3.20 -14.48
CA GLU A 135 -5.02 4.63 -14.54
C GLU A 135 -6.25 4.99 -13.68
N HIS A 136 -7.23 4.10 -13.59
CA HIS A 136 -8.39 4.31 -12.72
C HIS A 136 -8.04 4.24 -11.23
N HIS A 137 -7.05 3.43 -10.83
CA HIS A 137 -6.52 3.42 -9.46
C HIS A 137 -5.85 4.74 -9.13
N LYS A 138 -4.94 5.21 -9.99
CA LYS A 138 -4.23 6.49 -9.81
C LYS A 138 -5.22 7.66 -9.72
N LYS A 139 -6.17 7.74 -10.66
CA LYS A 139 -7.19 8.80 -10.70
C LYS A 139 -8.01 8.87 -9.42
N TYR A 140 -8.40 7.70 -8.88
CA TYR A 140 -9.11 7.63 -7.60
C TYR A 140 -8.20 8.00 -6.43
N ALA A 141 -7.00 7.42 -6.38
CA ALA A 141 -6.07 7.55 -5.26
C ALA A 141 -5.76 9.00 -4.94
N VAL A 142 -5.47 9.85 -5.94
CA VAL A 142 -5.15 11.27 -5.74
C VAL A 142 -6.23 12.05 -4.96
N GLY A 143 -7.50 11.63 -5.07
CA GLY A 143 -8.60 12.23 -4.33
C GLY A 143 -8.93 11.54 -3.00
N ALA A 144 -8.31 10.41 -2.68
CA ALA A 144 -8.68 9.58 -1.55
C ALA A 144 -7.89 9.94 -0.28
N SER A 145 -8.56 9.86 0.88
CA SER A 145 -7.93 10.11 2.19
C SER A 145 -6.74 9.18 2.47
N SER A 146 -6.75 7.95 1.95
CA SER A 146 -5.62 7.03 2.09
C SER A 146 -4.34 7.54 1.40
N CYS A 147 -4.47 8.10 0.20
CA CYS A 147 -3.35 8.73 -0.49
C CYS A 147 -2.90 10.04 0.19
N TRP A 148 -3.82 10.79 0.77
CA TRP A 148 -3.48 11.98 1.56
C TRP A 148 -2.70 11.64 2.83
N CYS A 149 -3.04 10.51 3.47
CA CYS A 149 -2.24 9.94 4.54
C CYS A 149 -0.86 9.49 4.05
N ALA A 150 -0.76 8.89 2.85
CA ALA A 150 0.54 8.59 2.25
C ALA A 150 1.38 9.86 2.02
N LEU A 151 0.77 10.93 1.49
CA LEU A 151 1.43 12.23 1.31
C LEU A 151 1.96 12.78 2.64
N TYR A 152 1.21 12.66 3.74
CA TYR A 152 1.70 13.06 5.06
C TYR A 152 3.04 12.40 5.41
N TYR A 153 3.15 11.07 5.25
CA TYR A 153 4.42 10.38 5.48
C TYR A 153 5.53 10.80 4.51
N LEU A 154 5.19 11.00 3.23
CA LEU A 154 6.18 11.47 2.24
C LEU A 154 6.73 12.86 2.56
N PHE A 155 5.88 13.79 3.04
CA PHE A 155 6.33 15.11 3.51
C PHE A 155 7.18 14.99 4.77
N MET A 156 6.80 14.10 5.70
CA MET A 156 7.55 13.88 6.93
C MET A 156 9.00 13.44 6.67
N ILE A 157 9.21 12.59 5.68
CA ILE A 157 10.55 12.10 5.28
C ILE A 157 11.21 12.93 4.16
N GLY A 158 10.59 14.03 3.73
CA GLY A 158 11.12 14.90 2.67
C GLY A 158 11.25 14.26 1.29
N ASP A 159 10.41 13.29 0.92
CA ASP A 159 10.48 12.61 -0.38
C ASP A 159 9.80 13.42 -1.50
N VAL A 160 10.48 14.48 -1.92
CA VAL A 160 10.01 15.43 -2.94
C VAL A 160 9.68 14.75 -4.27
N GLN A 161 10.40 13.68 -4.64
CA GLN A 161 10.17 12.97 -5.89
C GLN A 161 8.81 12.29 -5.90
N ASN A 162 8.51 11.48 -4.88
CA ASN A 162 7.22 10.79 -4.78
C ASN A 162 6.05 11.77 -4.54
N ILE A 163 6.28 12.86 -3.80
CA ILE A 163 5.29 13.95 -3.65
C ILE A 163 4.90 14.53 -5.01
N ARG A 164 5.90 14.94 -5.83
CA ARG A 164 5.66 15.51 -7.16
C ARG A 164 4.98 14.51 -8.08
N MET A 165 5.36 13.23 -8.01
CA MET A 165 4.76 12.17 -8.80
C MET A 165 3.25 12.06 -8.56
N ILE A 166 2.79 12.11 -7.30
CA ILE A 166 1.35 12.08 -6.97
C ILE A 166 0.65 13.36 -7.45
N PHE A 167 1.21 14.54 -7.15
CA PHE A 167 0.59 15.82 -7.51
C PHE A 167 0.57 16.10 -9.01
N SER A 168 1.46 15.49 -9.79
CA SER A 168 1.46 15.58 -11.26
C SER A 168 0.17 15.02 -11.89
N ARG A 169 -0.50 14.09 -11.18
CA ARG A 169 -1.76 13.50 -11.59
C ARG A 169 -2.99 14.16 -10.95
N ALA A 170 -2.78 15.14 -10.07
CA ALA A 170 -3.85 15.83 -9.37
C ALA A 170 -4.33 17.06 -10.12
N ASN A 171 -5.65 17.18 -10.29
CA ASN A 171 -6.26 18.41 -10.75
C ASN A 171 -6.33 19.45 -9.60
N ASP A 172 -6.60 20.71 -9.96
CA ASP A 172 -6.60 21.81 -8.99
C ASP A 172 -7.68 21.66 -7.91
N ALA A 173 -8.82 21.03 -8.23
CA ALA A 173 -9.86 20.78 -7.24
C ALA A 173 -9.40 19.76 -6.18
N GLN A 174 -8.71 18.69 -6.60
CA GLN A 174 -8.13 17.70 -5.71
C GLN A 174 -7.03 18.32 -4.83
N LYS A 175 -6.13 19.11 -5.42
CA LYS A 175 -5.07 19.85 -4.72
C LYS A 175 -5.64 20.80 -3.66
N ARG A 176 -6.65 21.60 -4.02
CA ARG A 176 -7.35 22.49 -3.07
C ARG A 176 -8.10 21.73 -1.97
N ARG A 177 -8.68 20.57 -2.30
CA ARG A 177 -9.37 19.75 -1.30
C ARG A 177 -8.37 19.14 -0.30
N PHE A 178 -7.22 18.68 -0.80
CA PHE A 178 -6.15 18.18 0.04
C PHE A 178 -5.60 19.26 0.98
N SER A 179 -5.31 20.47 0.48
CA SER A 179 -4.78 21.56 1.33
C SER A 179 -5.73 21.99 2.44
N LYS A 180 -7.04 21.88 2.23
CA LYS A 180 -8.08 22.16 3.22
C LYS A 180 -8.44 20.95 4.10
N SER A 181 -7.88 19.78 3.83
CA SER A 181 -8.13 18.58 4.61
C SER A 181 -7.31 18.59 5.90
N ARG A 182 -7.71 17.77 6.88
CA ARG A 182 -6.94 17.53 8.11
C ARG A 182 -5.47 17.18 7.81
N TRP A 183 -5.21 16.36 6.78
CA TRP A 183 -3.84 15.98 6.40
C TRP A 183 -3.04 17.17 5.86
N GLY A 184 -3.68 18.04 5.06
CA GLY A 184 -3.04 19.26 4.56
C GLY A 184 -2.64 20.20 5.70
N SER A 185 -3.54 20.41 6.68
CA SER A 185 -3.26 21.19 7.89
C SER A 185 -2.11 20.58 8.71
N GLN A 186 -2.16 19.27 8.97
CA GLN A 186 -1.11 18.58 9.74
C GLN A 186 0.27 18.65 9.07
N ILE A 187 0.33 18.58 7.73
CA ILE A 187 1.58 18.75 6.99
C ILE A 187 2.10 20.18 7.16
N LEU A 188 1.25 21.19 6.98
CA LEU A 188 1.67 22.58 7.14
C LEU A 188 2.19 22.88 8.54
N GLU A 189 1.46 22.44 9.58
CA GLU A 189 1.88 22.57 10.98
C GLU A 189 3.23 21.89 11.22
N TYR A 190 3.41 20.66 10.73
CA TYR A 190 4.68 19.93 10.83
C TYR A 190 5.82 20.69 10.13
N LEU A 191 5.62 21.13 8.89
CA LEU A 191 6.68 21.79 8.12
C LEU A 191 7.05 23.17 8.70
N GLN A 192 6.08 23.90 9.26
CA GLN A 192 6.32 25.14 9.98
C GLN A 192 7.11 24.92 11.26
N TYR A 193 6.72 23.90 12.04
CA TYR A 193 7.41 23.53 13.28
C TYR A 193 8.86 23.10 13.02
N MET A 194 9.10 22.29 11.98
CA MET A 194 10.44 21.81 11.62
C MET A 194 11.29 22.86 10.91
N GLY A 195 10.72 23.99 10.47
CA GLY A 195 11.46 25.03 9.73
C GLY A 195 11.85 24.63 8.30
N GLU A 196 11.18 23.61 7.73
CA GLU A 196 11.49 23.02 6.43
C GLU A 196 10.99 23.89 5.26
N LYS A 197 11.71 24.98 4.97
CA LYS A 197 11.31 25.99 3.97
C LYS A 197 11.13 25.40 2.56
N ASP A 198 11.99 24.48 2.15
CA ASP A 198 11.92 23.89 0.80
C ASP A 198 10.70 22.98 0.64
N LEU A 199 10.35 22.22 1.68
CA LEU A 199 9.14 21.41 1.68
C LEU A 199 7.87 22.26 1.83
N CYS A 200 7.91 23.35 2.61
CA CYS A 200 6.84 24.35 2.62
C CYS A 200 6.58 24.90 1.21
N ASN A 201 7.64 25.31 0.52
CA ASN A 201 7.56 25.79 -0.87
C ASN A 201 7.03 24.71 -1.81
N CYS A 202 7.47 23.46 -1.63
CA CYS A 202 6.94 22.31 -2.37
C CYS A 202 5.43 22.14 -2.14
N PHE A 203 4.97 22.20 -0.90
CA PHE A 203 3.55 22.10 -0.56
C PHE A 203 2.74 23.23 -1.20
N ILE A 204 3.18 24.48 -1.03
CA ILE A 204 2.54 25.67 -1.59
C ILE A 204 2.43 25.56 -3.11
N LYS A 205 3.55 25.26 -3.80
CA LYS A 205 3.60 25.13 -5.26
C LYS A 205 2.68 24.04 -5.80
N ASN A 206 2.54 22.93 -5.08
CA ASN A 206 1.73 21.81 -5.54
C ASN A 206 0.24 21.92 -5.16
N CYS A 207 -0.09 22.62 -4.08
CA CYS A 207 -1.45 22.59 -3.52
C CYS A 207 -2.22 23.90 -3.64
N LEU A 208 -1.52 25.04 -3.72
CA LEU A 208 -2.15 26.34 -3.84
C LEU A 208 -2.08 26.79 -5.30
N PRO A 209 -3.20 27.28 -5.88
CA PRO A 209 -3.14 27.87 -7.21
C PRO A 209 -2.11 29.00 -7.17
N ALA A 210 -1.28 29.11 -8.22
CA ALA A 210 -0.59 30.35 -8.48
C ALA A 210 -1.68 31.42 -8.51
N LYS A 211 -1.71 32.34 -7.53
CA LYS A 211 -2.57 33.50 -7.64
C LYS A 211 -2.24 34.10 -9.00
N ASN A 212 -3.27 34.35 -9.82
CA ASN A 212 -3.15 35.32 -10.88
C ASN A 212 -2.70 36.60 -10.17
N ILE A 213 -1.40 36.87 -10.19
CA ILE A 213 -0.86 38.20 -9.91
C ILE A 213 -1.27 39.00 -11.13
N SER A 214 -2.57 39.29 -11.25
CA SER A 214 -3.04 40.37 -12.10
C SER A 214 -2.47 41.62 -11.44
N HIS A 215 -1.38 42.12 -12.02
CA HIS A 215 -0.95 43.49 -11.83
C HIS A 215 -2.14 44.40 -12.14
N SER A 216 -2.86 44.82 -11.10
CA SER A 216 -3.60 46.07 -11.14
C SER A 216 -2.54 47.18 -11.09
N GLN A 217 -2.09 47.58 -12.28
CA GLN A 217 -1.58 48.93 -12.53
C GLN A 217 -2.75 49.91 -12.51
#